data_AF-A0A9E0UT95-F1
#
_entry.id   AF-A0A9E0UT95-F1
#
_cell.length_a   1.000
_cell.length_b   1.000
_cell.length_c   1.000
_cell.angle_alpha   90.00
_cell.angle_beta   90.00
_cell.angle_gamma   90.00
#
_symmetry.space_group_name_H-M   'P 1'
#
loop_
_entity.id
_entity.type
_entity.pdbx_description
1 polymer ?
#
loop_
_entity_poly.entity_id
_entity_poly.type
_entity_poly.pdbx_seq_one_letter_code
_entity_poly.pdbx_strand_id
1 'polypeptide(L)'
;MLKKILKLDEELAQDVPRSNKVHSVTAIFNTPDEIIHAARETSNAGYDKYDVYTPYPVHGMDAAMRLKDTMVGKFAFVAGLAGLTTAVSMIGYMSGIDYKNIIGGKPYFNLTASVPIMFELTILLTGVLSIFGMLLLWNKLPQISNPLHDTDFMKWASTEKYGIAIEADDAQFDIEKVKSFLAGVGGKDVGVVYFPEENLVKRTPIFEKKFIYLLIVVAIVTALGGYGAIGKLVNILPYDWMHNQFKVTPQQPSTLFKDGRSMQRPVDGTVARGFMPYEYTGMPDSLVKLLSNPVPMSEFSIERGKKQFNTYCSPCHGYFGQGDSRLNGQFPNPPTLHSKKVRDWADGNIYNVMTNGQNVMPSYAKQISRDDRWAIVNYIRVLQRAENAKDTDLP
;
A
#
# COMPACT_ATOMS: atom_id res chain seq x y z
N MET A 1 7.12 -45.72 -5.61
CA MET A 1 7.20 -45.08 -4.28
C MET A 1 5.81 -44.78 -3.72
N LEU A 2 4.92 -44.06 -4.42
CA LEU A 2 3.52 -43.84 -4.01
C LEU A 2 2.71 -45.13 -3.75
N LYS A 3 2.82 -46.15 -4.62
CA LYS A 3 2.16 -47.47 -4.41
C LYS A 3 2.66 -48.25 -3.19
N LYS A 4 3.81 -47.87 -2.61
CA LYS A 4 4.35 -48.47 -1.38
C LYS A 4 3.87 -47.74 -0.12
N ILE A 5 3.47 -46.47 -0.27
CA ILE A 5 2.86 -45.64 0.78
C ILE A 5 1.36 -45.96 0.92
N LEU A 6 0.69 -46.29 -0.19
CA LEU A 6 -0.73 -46.66 -0.23
C LEU A 6 -1.03 -48.13 0.14
N LYS A 7 -0.02 -48.94 0.47
CA LYS A 7 -0.18 -50.35 0.89
C LYS A 7 -0.51 -50.48 2.39
N LEU A 8 -1.20 -49.50 2.97
CA LEU A 8 -1.53 -49.47 4.39
C LEU A 8 -2.89 -50.12 4.74
N ASP A 9 -3.76 -50.46 3.78
CA ASP A 9 -5.16 -50.77 4.11
C ASP A 9 -5.67 -52.15 3.65
N GLU A 10 -4.91 -53.22 3.91
CA GLU A 10 -5.50 -54.58 3.97
C GLU A 10 -5.17 -55.28 5.30
N GLU A 11 -4.01 -55.02 5.90
CA GLU A 11 -3.68 -55.49 7.26
C GLU A 11 -4.28 -54.62 8.38
N LEU A 12 -4.58 -53.34 8.13
CA LEU A 12 -5.23 -52.45 9.12
C LEU A 12 -6.73 -52.71 9.32
N ALA A 13 -7.34 -53.56 8.49
CA ALA A 13 -8.73 -53.99 8.62
C ALA A 13 -8.89 -55.21 9.57
N GLN A 14 -7.84 -55.56 10.31
CA GLN A 14 -7.96 -56.47 11.45
C GLN A 14 -8.44 -55.68 12.66
N ASP A 15 -9.56 -56.10 13.26
CA ASP A 15 -10.12 -55.51 14.47
C ASP A 15 -9.01 -55.27 15.50
N VAL A 16 -8.78 -53.99 15.83
CA VAL A 16 -7.82 -53.61 16.88
C VAL A 16 -8.22 -54.34 18.16
N PRO A 17 -7.32 -55.14 18.77
CA PRO A 17 -7.70 -55.94 19.93
C PRO A 17 -8.19 -55.02 21.06
N ARG A 18 -9.37 -55.38 21.60
CA ARG A 18 -10.10 -54.59 22.59
C ARG A 18 -9.94 -55.17 23.99
N SER A 19 -9.87 -54.28 24.97
CA SER A 19 -9.88 -54.63 26.39
C SER A 19 -11.30 -54.99 26.87
N ASN A 20 -11.43 -55.48 28.11
CA ASN A 20 -12.72 -55.71 28.75
C ASN A 20 -13.35 -54.42 29.33
N LYS A 21 -12.70 -53.26 29.20
CA LYS A 21 -13.21 -52.00 29.73
C LYS A 21 -14.18 -51.38 28.75
N VAL A 22 -15.44 -51.20 29.16
CA VAL A 22 -16.48 -50.59 28.32
C VAL A 22 -16.20 -49.09 28.16
N HIS A 23 -16.31 -48.60 26.93
CA HIS A 23 -16.24 -47.18 26.60
C HIS A 23 -17.64 -46.58 26.47
N SER A 24 -18.50 -47.20 25.67
CA SER A 24 -19.84 -46.69 25.38
C SER A 24 -20.75 -47.77 24.82
N VAL A 25 -22.07 -47.56 24.90
CA VAL A 25 -23.04 -48.28 24.05
C VAL A 25 -23.48 -47.34 22.94
N THR A 26 -23.48 -47.85 21.71
CA THR A 26 -23.72 -47.08 20.50
C THR A 26 -24.93 -47.61 19.75
N ALA A 27 -25.63 -46.73 19.03
CA ALA A 27 -26.73 -47.10 18.14
C ALA A 27 -26.80 -46.20 16.91
N ILE A 28 -27.25 -46.75 15.79
CA ILE A 28 -27.31 -46.11 14.48
C ILE A 28 -28.77 -45.84 14.07
N PHE A 29 -29.00 -44.72 13.39
CA PHE A 29 -30.28 -44.29 12.85
C PHE A 29 -30.13 -43.95 11.36
N ASN A 30 -31.22 -44.03 10.59
CA ASN A 30 -31.16 -43.82 9.13
C ASN A 30 -31.55 -42.42 8.71
N THR A 31 -32.29 -41.69 9.55
CA THR A 31 -32.82 -40.38 9.21
C THR A 31 -32.45 -39.33 10.27
N PRO A 32 -32.37 -38.04 9.89
CA PRO A 32 -32.16 -36.94 10.82
C PRO A 32 -33.23 -36.85 11.91
N ASP A 33 -34.50 -37.11 11.57
CA ASP A 33 -35.61 -37.00 12.51
C ASP A 33 -35.54 -38.09 13.60
N GLU A 34 -35.14 -39.31 13.22
CA GLU A 34 -34.90 -40.41 14.15
C GLU A 34 -33.83 -40.05 15.19
N ILE A 35 -32.69 -39.48 14.77
CA ILE A 35 -31.62 -39.13 15.70
C ILE A 35 -31.98 -37.94 16.58
N ILE A 36 -32.72 -36.93 16.08
CA ILE A 36 -33.22 -35.82 16.91
C ILE A 36 -34.17 -36.35 17.99
N HIS A 37 -35.08 -37.25 17.63
CA HIS A 37 -35.98 -37.90 18.59
C HIS A 37 -35.18 -38.68 19.64
N ALA A 38 -34.22 -39.51 19.20
CA ALA A 38 -33.38 -40.29 20.11
C ALA A 38 -32.56 -39.40 21.06
N ALA A 39 -31.98 -38.30 20.57
CA ALA A 39 -31.24 -37.35 21.38
C ALA A 39 -32.14 -36.68 22.45
N ARG A 40 -33.35 -36.30 22.07
CA ARG A 40 -34.34 -35.71 22.99
C ARG A 40 -34.73 -36.70 24.08
N GLU A 41 -35.03 -37.95 23.71
CA GLU A 41 -35.37 -38.99 24.69
C GLU A 41 -34.19 -39.34 25.60
N THR A 42 -32.96 -39.34 25.06
CA THR A 42 -31.73 -39.57 25.85
C THR A 42 -31.54 -38.46 26.88
N SER A 43 -31.73 -37.20 26.49
CA SER A 43 -31.69 -36.07 27.42
C SER A 43 -32.84 -36.10 28.45
N ASN A 44 -34.06 -36.50 28.03
CA ASN A 44 -35.21 -36.64 28.92
C ASN A 44 -35.02 -37.75 29.95
N ALA A 45 -34.34 -38.84 29.59
CA ALA A 45 -33.96 -39.93 30.48
C ALA A 45 -32.87 -39.53 31.50
N GLY A 46 -32.24 -38.37 31.33
CA GLY A 46 -31.27 -37.82 32.28
C GLY A 46 -29.84 -38.33 32.09
N TYR A 47 -29.51 -38.88 30.91
CA TYR A 47 -28.11 -39.14 30.55
C TYR A 47 -27.40 -37.82 30.27
N ASP A 48 -26.23 -37.63 30.87
CA ASP A 48 -25.41 -36.40 30.78
C ASP A 48 -24.09 -36.63 30.03
N LYS A 49 -23.60 -37.88 29.96
CA LYS A 49 -22.38 -38.27 29.26
C LYS A 49 -22.71 -39.09 28.01
N TYR A 50 -23.17 -38.39 26.99
CA TYR A 50 -23.39 -38.96 25.67
C TYR A 50 -23.09 -37.94 24.58
N ASP A 51 -22.80 -38.43 23.39
CA ASP A 51 -22.57 -37.60 22.22
C ASP A 51 -23.32 -38.14 21.00
N VAL A 52 -23.65 -37.23 20.08
CA VAL A 52 -24.37 -37.52 18.85
C VAL A 52 -23.47 -37.25 17.65
N TYR A 53 -23.29 -38.27 16.82
CA TYR A 53 -22.40 -38.27 15.67
C TYR A 53 -23.23 -38.16 14.40
N THR A 54 -23.01 -37.09 13.64
CA THR A 54 -23.74 -36.82 12.40
C THR A 54 -22.74 -36.45 11.30
N PRO A 55 -22.98 -36.83 10.04
CA PRO A 55 -22.07 -36.54 8.93
C PRO A 55 -22.09 -35.05 8.55
N TYR A 56 -23.11 -34.31 8.99
CA TYR A 56 -23.28 -32.88 8.78
C TYR A 56 -24.06 -32.25 9.95
N PRO A 57 -24.00 -30.93 10.14
CA PRO A 57 -24.74 -30.26 11.21
C PRO A 57 -26.26 -30.42 11.07
N VAL A 58 -26.89 -31.08 12.03
CA VAL A 58 -28.35 -31.24 12.10
C VAL A 58 -28.95 -30.12 12.96
N HIS A 59 -29.81 -29.30 12.35
CA HIS A 59 -30.45 -28.18 13.05
C HIS A 59 -31.40 -28.65 14.17
N GLY A 60 -31.31 -28.03 15.34
CA GLY A 60 -32.12 -28.37 16.52
C GLY A 60 -31.54 -29.49 17.39
N MET A 61 -30.37 -30.03 17.04
CA MET A 61 -29.67 -31.03 17.85
C MET A 61 -29.23 -30.46 19.21
N ASP A 62 -28.79 -29.21 19.23
CA ASP A 62 -28.45 -28.47 20.45
C ASP A 62 -29.60 -28.41 21.46
N ALA A 63 -30.80 -28.08 20.98
CA ALA A 63 -32.03 -28.06 21.79
C ALA A 63 -32.46 -29.47 22.21
N ALA A 64 -32.31 -30.46 21.32
CA ALA A 64 -32.62 -31.87 21.63
C ALA A 64 -31.70 -32.43 22.72
N MET A 65 -30.41 -32.13 22.64
CA MET A 65 -29.40 -32.56 23.61
C MET A 65 -29.36 -31.71 24.88
N ARG A 66 -30.06 -30.56 24.89
CA ARG A 66 -30.02 -29.55 25.96
C ARG A 66 -28.60 -29.01 26.22
N LEU A 67 -27.86 -28.76 25.13
CA LEU A 67 -26.52 -28.18 25.22
C LEU A 67 -26.57 -26.73 25.72
N LYS A 68 -25.54 -26.33 26.46
CA LYS A 68 -25.35 -24.94 26.90
C LYS A 68 -24.73 -24.12 25.78
N ASP A 69 -25.00 -22.82 25.80
CA ASP A 69 -24.36 -21.88 24.89
C ASP A 69 -22.83 -21.97 24.95
N THR A 70 -22.20 -21.97 23.78
CA THR A 70 -20.74 -22.05 23.68
C THR A 70 -20.08 -20.76 24.18
N MET A 71 -18.92 -20.90 24.82
CA MET A 71 -18.15 -19.75 25.34
C MET A 71 -17.19 -19.14 24.30
N VAL A 72 -17.13 -19.71 23.10
CA VAL A 72 -16.20 -19.32 22.04
C VAL A 72 -16.41 -17.86 21.62
N GLY A 73 -17.66 -17.40 21.51
CA GLY A 73 -17.96 -16.01 21.14
C GLY A 73 -17.48 -14.99 22.17
N LYS A 74 -17.66 -15.27 23.46
CA LYS A 74 -17.17 -14.41 24.56
C LYS A 74 -15.64 -14.38 24.59
N PHE A 75 -15.01 -15.53 24.36
CA PHE A 75 -13.57 -15.64 24.27
C PHE A 75 -13.00 -14.83 23.09
N ALA A 76 -13.64 -14.92 21.92
CA ALA A 76 -13.26 -14.15 20.73
C ALA A 76 -13.29 -12.64 21.01
N PHE A 77 -14.32 -12.16 21.70
CA PHE A 77 -14.41 -10.75 22.08
C PHE A 77 -13.24 -10.29 22.97
N VAL A 78 -12.89 -11.09 23.98
CA VAL A 78 -11.75 -10.79 24.87
C VAL A 78 -10.42 -10.83 24.09
N ALA A 79 -10.24 -11.81 23.20
CA ALA A 79 -9.07 -11.91 22.33
C ALA A 79 -8.94 -10.68 21.41
N GLY A 80 -10.05 -10.19 20.86
CA GLY A 80 -10.07 -8.98 20.04
C GLY A 80 -9.71 -7.71 20.82
N LEU A 81 -10.25 -7.55 22.03
CA LEU A 81 -9.87 -6.45 22.93
C LEU A 81 -8.39 -6.49 23.29
N ALA A 82 -7.85 -7.68 23.57
CA ALA A 82 -6.43 -7.86 23.81
C ALA A 82 -5.62 -7.42 22.57
N GLY A 83 -6.01 -7.84 21.36
CA GLY A 83 -5.30 -7.46 20.15
C GLY A 83 -5.35 -5.98 19.82
N LEU A 84 -6.50 -5.32 20.04
CA LEU A 84 -6.60 -3.87 19.91
C LEU A 84 -5.69 -3.16 20.90
N THR A 85 -5.70 -3.60 22.17
CA THR A 85 -4.86 -3.04 23.24
C THR A 85 -3.38 -3.21 22.91
N THR A 86 -2.97 -4.37 22.41
CA THR A 86 -1.60 -4.62 21.95
C THR A 86 -1.23 -3.68 20.81
N ALA A 87 -2.08 -3.48 19.81
CA ALA A 87 -1.79 -2.60 18.68
C ALA A 87 -1.62 -1.14 19.10
N VAL A 88 -2.57 -0.62 19.91
CA VAL A 88 -2.52 0.75 20.43
C VAL A 88 -1.26 0.96 21.27
N SER A 89 -0.95 0.02 22.16
CA SER A 89 0.20 0.10 23.06
C SER A 89 1.52 0.05 22.28
N MET A 90 1.62 -0.87 21.32
CA MET A 90 2.81 -1.03 20.47
C MET A 90 3.07 0.24 19.64
N ILE A 91 2.07 0.70 18.89
CA ILE A 91 2.22 1.86 18.00
C ILE A 91 2.45 3.13 18.83
N GLY A 92 1.69 3.30 19.92
CA GLY A 92 1.82 4.43 20.83
C GLY A 92 3.19 4.50 21.48
N TYR A 93 3.74 3.36 21.90
CA TYR A 93 5.08 3.29 22.48
C TYR A 93 6.17 3.58 21.43
N MET A 94 6.16 2.88 20.30
CA MET A 94 7.23 2.98 19.30
C MET A 94 7.27 4.37 18.64
N SER A 95 6.10 4.89 18.24
CA SER A 95 6.01 6.16 17.52
C SER A 95 5.95 7.37 18.45
N GLY A 96 5.38 7.20 19.65
CA GLY A 96 5.11 8.28 20.59
C GLY A 96 6.11 8.42 21.74
N ILE A 97 6.88 7.38 22.07
CA ILE A 97 7.78 7.39 23.23
C ILE A 97 9.22 7.05 22.83
N ASP A 98 9.44 5.87 22.25
CA ASP A 98 10.77 5.31 21.99
C ASP A 98 11.53 6.07 20.89
N TYR A 99 11.02 6.07 19.65
CA TYR A 99 11.71 6.69 18.52
C TYR A 99 10.82 7.67 17.75
N LYS A 100 10.77 8.89 18.28
CA LYS A 100 9.98 10.00 17.75
C LYS A 100 10.55 10.54 16.44
N ASN A 101 10.01 10.10 15.31
CA ASN A 101 10.36 10.61 13.99
C ASN A 101 9.28 11.53 13.42
N ILE A 102 9.68 12.67 12.89
CA ILE A 102 8.79 13.58 12.16
C ILE A 102 8.76 13.15 10.70
N ILE A 103 7.72 12.39 10.33
CA ILE A 103 7.52 11.89 8.96
C ILE A 103 6.40 12.69 8.29
N GLY A 104 6.77 13.53 7.31
CA GLY A 104 5.80 14.33 6.54
C GLY A 104 5.00 15.33 7.36
N GLY A 105 5.55 15.83 8.48
CA GLY A 105 4.91 16.82 9.36
C GLY A 105 3.72 16.31 10.18
N LYS A 106 3.50 15.00 10.21
CA LYS A 106 2.40 14.37 10.96
C LYS A 106 2.71 14.33 12.47
N PRO A 107 1.67 14.31 13.34
CA PRO A 107 1.88 14.09 14.78
C PRO A 107 2.50 12.72 15.03
N TYR A 108 3.25 12.59 16.13
CA TYR A 108 3.94 11.34 16.50
C TYR A 108 3.01 10.15 16.60
N PHE A 109 1.77 10.32 17.10
CA PHE A 109 0.73 9.30 16.99
C PHE A 109 -0.35 9.76 16.00
N ASN A 110 -0.35 9.19 14.81
CA ASN A 110 -1.36 9.46 13.79
C ASN A 110 -2.41 8.35 13.79
N LEU A 111 -3.56 8.61 14.44
CA LEU A 111 -4.64 7.65 14.56
C LEU A 111 -5.08 7.10 13.19
N THR A 112 -5.30 7.96 12.21
CA THR A 112 -5.78 7.59 10.87
C THR A 112 -4.84 6.62 10.16
N ALA A 113 -3.53 6.81 10.30
CA ALA A 113 -2.52 5.90 9.74
C ALA A 113 -2.43 4.57 10.51
N SER A 114 -2.75 4.58 11.81
CA SER A 114 -2.69 3.41 12.69
C SER A 114 -3.93 2.52 12.59
N VAL A 115 -5.09 3.02 12.15
CA VAL A 115 -6.36 2.26 12.11
C VAL A 115 -6.21 0.92 11.36
N PRO A 116 -5.63 0.85 10.15
CA PRO A 116 -5.49 -0.43 9.45
C PRO A 116 -4.68 -1.44 10.25
N ILE A 117 -3.58 -1.00 10.90
CA ILE A 117 -2.72 -1.89 11.70
C ILE A 117 -3.47 -2.38 12.94
N MET A 118 -4.20 -1.49 13.62
CA MET A 118 -5.01 -1.86 14.78
C MET A 118 -6.10 -2.86 14.41
N PHE A 119 -6.82 -2.62 13.30
CA PHE A 119 -7.85 -3.51 12.79
C PHE A 119 -7.31 -4.90 12.46
N GLU A 120 -6.21 -4.98 11.70
CA GLU A 120 -5.60 -6.25 11.31
C GLU A 120 -5.10 -7.04 12.52
N LEU A 121 -4.46 -6.38 13.49
CA LEU A 121 -3.97 -7.08 14.68
C LEU A 121 -5.12 -7.58 15.57
N THR A 122 -6.21 -6.82 15.66
CA THR A 122 -7.44 -7.26 16.34
C THR A 122 -8.02 -8.52 15.69
N ILE A 123 -8.17 -8.54 14.36
CA ILE A 123 -8.73 -9.70 13.65
C ILE A 123 -7.79 -10.89 13.72
N LEU A 124 -6.48 -10.67 13.56
CA LEU A 124 -5.48 -11.73 13.64
C LEU A 124 -5.52 -12.43 15.00
N LEU A 125 -5.43 -11.67 16.09
CA LEU A 125 -5.44 -12.27 17.44
C LEU A 125 -6.80 -12.88 17.79
N THR A 126 -7.91 -12.27 17.36
CA THR A 126 -9.24 -12.87 17.52
C THR A 126 -9.32 -14.22 16.82
N GLY A 127 -8.99 -14.28 15.54
CA GLY A 127 -9.10 -15.50 14.73
C GLY A 127 -8.19 -16.61 15.25
N VAL A 128 -6.90 -16.30 15.45
CA VAL A 128 -5.91 -17.28 15.90
C VAL A 128 -6.27 -17.80 17.30
N LEU A 129 -6.46 -16.91 18.28
CA LEU A 129 -6.72 -17.34 19.64
C LEU A 129 -8.06 -18.09 19.74
N SER A 130 -9.10 -17.67 19.02
CA SER A 130 -10.41 -18.34 19.08
C SER A 130 -10.34 -19.77 18.52
N ILE A 131 -9.60 -19.97 17.42
CA ILE A 131 -9.38 -21.30 16.85
C ILE A 131 -8.61 -22.18 17.84
N PHE A 132 -7.49 -21.68 18.38
CA PHE A 132 -6.71 -22.45 19.35
C PHE A 132 -7.49 -22.70 20.64
N GLY A 133 -8.29 -21.74 21.10
CA GLY A 133 -9.20 -21.89 22.23
C GLY A 133 -10.20 -23.00 21.98
N MET A 134 -10.94 -22.95 20.86
CA MET A 134 -11.90 -23.97 20.44
C MET A 134 -11.27 -25.37 20.41
N LEU A 135 -10.13 -25.51 19.74
CA LEU A 135 -9.46 -26.79 19.57
C LEU A 135 -8.93 -27.32 20.91
N LEU A 136 -8.15 -26.54 21.66
CA LEU A 136 -7.40 -27.02 22.82
C LEU A 136 -8.23 -27.06 24.11
N LEU A 137 -9.09 -26.05 24.35
CA LEU A 137 -9.78 -25.87 25.63
C LEU A 137 -11.13 -26.60 25.66
N TRP A 138 -11.94 -26.46 24.60
CA TRP A 138 -13.30 -27.01 24.56
C TRP A 138 -13.36 -28.39 23.89
N ASN A 139 -12.73 -28.54 22.72
CA ASN A 139 -12.76 -29.80 21.98
C ASN A 139 -11.63 -30.77 22.38
N LYS A 140 -10.67 -30.32 23.20
CA LYS A 140 -9.49 -31.09 23.66
C LYS A 140 -8.70 -31.76 22.53
N LEU A 141 -8.74 -31.17 21.34
CA LEU A 141 -7.98 -31.59 20.18
C LEU A 141 -6.52 -31.11 20.33
N PRO A 142 -5.54 -31.85 19.79
CA PRO A 142 -5.68 -33.10 19.04
C PRO A 142 -5.90 -34.34 19.93
N GLN A 143 -7.00 -35.06 19.69
CA GLN A 143 -7.30 -36.36 20.32
C GLN A 143 -7.44 -37.43 19.22
N ILE A 144 -6.32 -37.98 18.76
CA ILE A 144 -6.27 -38.88 17.60
C ILE A 144 -6.69 -40.33 17.97
N SER A 145 -6.69 -40.66 19.26
CA SER A 145 -6.90 -42.02 19.76
C SER A 145 -8.28 -42.25 20.40
N ASN A 146 -9.37 -41.69 19.82
CA ASN A 146 -10.72 -41.97 20.33
C ASN A 146 -11.11 -43.44 20.06
N PRO A 147 -11.58 -44.20 21.08
CA PRO A 147 -12.01 -45.60 20.94
C PRO A 147 -13.10 -45.88 19.90
N LEU A 148 -13.81 -44.85 19.42
CA LEU A 148 -14.84 -44.96 18.38
C LEU A 148 -14.28 -44.97 16.95
N HIS A 149 -13.10 -44.40 16.69
CA HIS A 149 -12.64 -44.10 15.31
C HIS A 149 -12.47 -45.32 14.41
N ASP A 150 -12.14 -46.47 14.98
CA ASP A 150 -11.91 -47.74 14.29
C ASP A 150 -13.14 -48.66 14.29
N THR A 151 -14.28 -48.20 14.82
CA THR A 151 -15.54 -48.95 14.84
C THR A 151 -16.36 -48.74 13.56
N ASP A 152 -17.15 -49.76 13.17
CA ASP A 152 -18.09 -49.62 12.05
C ASP A 152 -19.16 -48.54 12.33
N PHE A 153 -19.55 -48.36 13.60
CA PHE A 153 -20.39 -47.25 14.04
C PHE A 153 -19.89 -45.90 13.52
N MET A 154 -18.61 -45.59 13.71
CA MET A 154 -18.05 -44.29 13.30
C MET A 154 -17.84 -44.21 11.78
N LYS A 155 -17.57 -45.33 11.10
CA LYS A 155 -17.54 -45.39 9.61
C LYS A 155 -18.90 -45.01 9.03
N TRP A 156 -19.99 -45.55 9.59
CA TRP A 156 -21.35 -45.22 9.15
C TRP A 156 -21.77 -43.79 9.53
N ALA A 157 -21.52 -43.37 10.77
CA ALA A 157 -21.90 -42.05 11.27
C ALA A 157 -21.19 -40.88 10.57
N SER A 158 -20.01 -41.13 9.98
CA SER A 158 -19.25 -40.12 9.23
C SER A 158 -19.61 -40.05 7.74
N THR A 159 -20.36 -41.03 7.22
CA THR A 159 -20.64 -41.15 5.78
C THR A 159 -22.11 -40.94 5.45
N GLU A 160 -23.00 -41.79 5.98
CA GLU A 160 -24.40 -41.84 5.53
C GLU A 160 -25.44 -42.06 6.64
N LYS A 161 -25.04 -42.45 7.85
CA LYS A 161 -25.95 -42.69 8.98
C LYS A 161 -25.77 -41.69 10.10
N TYR A 162 -26.62 -41.77 11.11
CA TYR A 162 -26.57 -40.94 12.32
C TYR A 162 -26.34 -41.84 13.52
N GLY A 163 -25.46 -41.45 14.44
CA GLY A 163 -25.07 -42.27 15.57
C GLY A 163 -25.28 -41.57 16.90
N ILE A 164 -25.62 -42.32 17.94
CA ILE A 164 -25.56 -41.87 19.34
C ILE A 164 -24.64 -42.81 20.12
N ALA A 165 -23.82 -42.25 21.01
CA ALA A 165 -22.99 -43.03 21.93
C ALA A 165 -23.20 -42.53 23.36
N ILE A 166 -23.69 -43.40 24.24
CA ILE A 166 -23.78 -43.14 25.68
C ILE A 166 -22.53 -43.72 26.34
N GLU A 167 -21.76 -42.87 26.99
CA GLU A 167 -20.46 -43.22 27.58
C GLU A 167 -20.61 -43.94 28.92
N ALA A 168 -19.68 -44.86 29.19
CA ALA A 168 -19.62 -45.62 30.43
C ALA A 168 -19.33 -44.76 31.67
N ASP A 169 -18.85 -43.53 31.47
CA ASP A 169 -18.59 -42.54 32.52
C ASP A 169 -19.89 -41.85 33.01
N ASP A 170 -21.05 -42.12 32.42
CA ASP A 170 -22.34 -41.63 32.91
C ASP A 170 -22.74 -42.27 34.25
N ALA A 171 -23.32 -41.49 35.16
CA ALA A 171 -23.73 -41.98 36.47
C ALA A 171 -24.87 -43.01 36.41
N GLN A 172 -25.70 -42.97 35.36
CA GLN A 172 -26.82 -43.89 35.14
C GLN A 172 -26.46 -45.05 34.19
N PHE A 173 -25.18 -45.19 33.83
CA PHE A 173 -24.74 -46.17 32.86
C PHE A 173 -24.89 -47.61 33.38
N ASP A 174 -25.64 -48.41 32.64
CA ASP A 174 -25.70 -49.86 32.76
C ASP A 174 -25.86 -50.44 31.36
N ILE A 175 -25.03 -51.42 31.01
CA ILE A 175 -24.91 -51.93 29.64
C ILE A 175 -26.26 -52.43 29.11
N GLU A 176 -26.98 -53.22 29.89
CA GLU A 176 -28.22 -53.86 29.43
C GLU A 176 -29.40 -52.87 29.44
N LYS A 177 -29.44 -51.96 30.42
CA LYS A 177 -30.44 -50.87 30.42
C LYS A 177 -30.25 -49.93 29.24
N VAL A 178 -29.01 -49.52 28.96
CA VAL A 178 -28.69 -48.62 27.85
C VAL A 178 -28.96 -49.28 26.51
N LYS A 179 -28.60 -50.56 26.31
CA LYS A 179 -28.95 -51.30 25.09
C LYS A 179 -30.46 -51.34 24.87
N SER A 180 -31.22 -51.68 25.91
CA SER A 180 -32.68 -51.78 25.86
C SER A 180 -33.31 -50.41 25.57
N PHE A 181 -32.78 -49.36 26.19
CA PHE A 181 -33.20 -47.99 25.96
C PHE A 181 -32.94 -47.55 24.52
N LEU A 182 -31.72 -47.73 24.01
CA LEU A 182 -31.34 -47.34 22.65
C LEU A 182 -32.12 -48.12 21.59
N ALA A 183 -32.37 -49.41 21.80
CA ALA A 183 -33.26 -50.19 20.93
C ALA A 183 -34.71 -49.67 21.00
N GLY A 184 -35.18 -49.29 22.19
CA GLY A 184 -36.53 -48.76 22.42
C GLY A 184 -36.80 -47.42 21.73
N VAL A 185 -35.80 -46.55 21.60
CA VAL A 185 -35.92 -45.27 20.88
C VAL A 185 -35.74 -45.39 19.36
N GLY A 186 -35.64 -46.62 18.84
CA GLY A 186 -35.53 -46.91 17.40
C GLY A 186 -34.10 -47.12 16.90
N GLY A 187 -33.13 -47.28 17.81
CA GLY A 187 -31.73 -47.53 17.47
C GLY A 187 -31.53 -48.87 16.76
N LYS A 188 -30.76 -48.84 15.67
CA LYS A 188 -30.34 -50.02 14.90
C LYS A 188 -28.88 -50.30 15.18
N ASP A 189 -28.46 -51.55 15.00
CA ASP A 189 -27.08 -51.98 15.22
C ASP A 189 -26.54 -51.55 16.61
N VAL A 190 -27.30 -51.88 17.65
CA VAL A 190 -26.97 -51.48 19.03
C VAL A 190 -25.80 -52.33 19.54
N GLY A 191 -24.63 -51.71 19.69
CA GLY A 191 -23.37 -52.38 20.01
C GLY A 191 -22.66 -51.78 21.22
N VAL A 192 -21.92 -52.63 21.94
CA VAL A 192 -21.02 -52.18 23.02
C VAL A 192 -19.64 -51.93 22.42
N VAL A 193 -19.09 -50.74 22.65
CA VAL A 193 -17.72 -50.40 22.28
C VAL A 193 -16.85 -50.46 23.51
N TYR A 194 -15.71 -51.14 23.37
CA TYR A 194 -14.72 -51.29 24.42
C TYR A 194 -13.48 -50.45 24.12
N PHE A 195 -12.75 -50.06 25.16
CA PHE A 195 -11.45 -49.42 24.98
C PHE A 195 -10.47 -50.37 24.28
N PRO A 196 -9.62 -49.88 23.36
CA PRO A 196 -8.50 -50.67 22.82
C PRO A 196 -7.59 -51.17 23.95
N GLU A 197 -6.88 -52.28 23.74
CA GLU A 197 -5.89 -52.75 24.72
C GLU A 197 -4.87 -51.64 25.06
N GLU A 198 -4.55 -51.50 26.35
CA GLU A 198 -3.76 -50.40 26.91
C GLU A 198 -2.36 -50.28 26.27
N ASN A 199 -1.83 -51.39 25.75
CA ASN A 199 -0.56 -51.48 25.01
C ASN A 199 -0.60 -50.79 23.63
N LEU A 200 -1.80 -50.54 23.10
CA LEU A 200 -2.05 -49.92 21.80
C LEU A 200 -2.56 -48.48 21.91
N VAL A 201 -3.05 -48.08 23.09
CA VAL A 201 -3.45 -46.69 23.37
C VAL A 201 -2.20 -45.82 23.56
N LYS A 202 -1.50 -45.52 22.46
CA LYS A 202 -0.52 -44.43 22.46
C LYS A 202 -1.29 -43.12 22.58
N ARG A 203 -1.34 -42.56 23.80
CA ARG A 203 -1.64 -41.14 23.96
C ARG A 203 -0.54 -40.36 23.26
N THR A 204 -0.74 -40.00 21.99
CA THR A 204 0.20 -39.19 21.24
C THR A 204 0.26 -37.83 21.91
N PRO A 205 1.41 -37.43 22.49
CA PRO A 205 1.53 -36.09 23.07
C PRO A 205 1.32 -35.05 21.97
N ILE A 206 0.68 -33.93 22.31
CA ILE A 206 0.43 -32.78 21.41
C ILE A 206 1.72 -32.31 20.70
N PHE A 207 2.87 -32.61 21.31
CA PHE A 207 4.22 -32.29 20.86
C PHE A 207 5.02 -33.51 20.39
N GLU A 208 4.38 -34.49 19.76
CA GLU A 208 5.11 -35.59 19.15
C GLU A 208 6.14 -35.05 18.14
N LYS A 209 7.40 -35.49 18.28
CA LYS A 209 8.54 -34.98 17.51
C LYS A 209 8.28 -35.04 16.00
N LYS A 210 7.56 -36.06 15.51
CA LYS A 210 7.20 -36.21 14.10
C LYS A 210 6.24 -35.12 13.62
N PHE A 211 5.24 -34.78 14.42
CA PHE A 211 4.27 -33.73 14.10
C PHE A 211 4.92 -32.35 14.13
N ILE A 212 5.75 -32.07 15.14
CA ILE A 212 6.53 -30.82 15.19
C ILE A 212 7.47 -30.74 14.00
N TYR A 213 8.18 -31.82 13.68
CA TYR A 213 9.07 -31.86 12.51
C TYR A 213 8.31 -31.58 11.21
N LEU A 214 7.13 -32.17 11.02
CA LEU A 214 6.27 -31.89 9.88
C LEU A 214 5.89 -30.40 9.82
N LEU A 215 5.44 -29.81 10.92
CA LEU A 215 5.09 -28.39 10.97
C LEU A 215 6.28 -27.48 10.64
N ILE A 216 7.47 -27.80 11.17
CA ILE A 216 8.70 -27.05 10.86
C ILE A 216 9.04 -27.17 9.37
N VAL A 217 8.99 -28.37 8.80
CA VAL A 217 9.27 -28.60 7.39
C VAL A 217 8.27 -27.85 6.52
N VAL A 218 6.97 -27.92 6.82
CA VAL A 218 5.93 -27.18 6.09
C VAL A 218 6.16 -25.68 6.21
N ALA A 219 6.46 -25.16 7.40
CA ALA A 219 6.74 -23.74 7.60
C ALA A 219 7.96 -23.28 6.78
N ILE A 220 9.06 -24.04 6.79
CA ILE A 220 10.26 -23.74 6.00
C ILE A 220 9.96 -23.79 4.51
N VAL A 221 9.29 -24.83 4.02
CA VAL A 221 8.95 -24.97 2.59
C VAL A 221 8.04 -23.83 2.14
N THR A 222 7.04 -23.47 2.95
CA THR A 222 6.11 -22.38 2.63
C THR A 222 6.82 -21.02 2.68
N ALA A 223 7.71 -20.79 3.65
CA ALA A 223 8.49 -19.56 3.74
C ALA A 223 9.48 -19.42 2.59
N LEU A 224 10.25 -20.47 2.28
CA LEU A 224 11.20 -20.47 1.16
C LEU A 224 10.49 -20.40 -0.18
N GLY A 225 9.37 -21.12 -0.33
CA GLY A 225 8.51 -21.07 -1.51
C GLY A 225 7.91 -19.68 -1.71
N GLY A 226 7.38 -19.08 -0.65
CA GLY A 226 6.86 -17.71 -0.65
C GLY A 226 7.96 -16.68 -0.95
N TYR A 227 9.13 -16.79 -0.32
CA TYR A 227 10.27 -15.92 -0.59
C TYR A 227 10.75 -16.03 -2.04
N GLY A 228 10.88 -17.24 -2.56
CA GLY A 228 11.26 -17.48 -3.95
C GLY A 228 10.19 -17.00 -4.94
N ALA A 229 8.92 -17.26 -4.63
CA ALA A 229 7.79 -16.83 -5.44
C ALA A 229 7.66 -15.31 -5.46
N ILE A 230 7.68 -14.63 -4.30
CA ILE A 230 7.62 -13.17 -4.22
C ILE A 230 8.86 -12.56 -4.87
N GLY A 231 10.05 -13.05 -4.52
CA GLY A 231 11.32 -12.56 -5.04
C GLY A 231 11.47 -12.70 -6.56
N LYS A 232 10.85 -13.73 -7.18
CA LYS A 232 10.85 -13.88 -8.65
C LYS A 232 9.61 -13.29 -9.32
N LEU A 233 8.41 -13.57 -8.85
CA LEU A 233 7.16 -13.18 -9.51
C LEU A 233 6.86 -11.69 -9.36
N VAL A 234 7.11 -11.09 -8.20
CA VAL A 234 6.82 -9.65 -7.99
C VAL A 234 7.86 -8.77 -8.69
N ASN A 235 9.08 -9.28 -8.90
CA ASN A 235 10.12 -8.57 -9.64
C ASN A 235 10.08 -8.79 -11.16
N ILE A 236 9.20 -9.68 -11.66
CA ILE A 236 8.88 -9.72 -13.09
C ILE A 236 7.89 -8.58 -13.32
N LEU A 237 8.39 -7.44 -13.78
CA LEU A 237 7.54 -6.36 -14.25
C LEU A 237 6.74 -6.87 -15.46
N PRO A 238 5.40 -7.02 -15.36
CA PRO A 238 4.62 -7.27 -16.55
C PRO A 238 4.74 -6.04 -17.45
N TYR A 239 5.09 -6.25 -18.73
CA TYR A 239 5.29 -5.19 -19.72
C TYR A 239 6.53 -4.31 -19.49
N ASP A 240 7.70 -4.95 -19.39
CA ASP A 240 9.01 -4.28 -19.35
C ASP A 240 9.22 -3.28 -20.51
N TRP A 241 8.62 -3.52 -21.67
CA TRP A 241 8.64 -2.62 -22.84
C TRP A 241 7.92 -1.28 -22.61
N MET A 242 7.01 -1.18 -21.64
CA MET A 242 6.45 0.11 -21.21
C MET A 242 7.39 0.85 -20.25
N HIS A 243 8.11 0.11 -19.41
CA HIS A 243 9.04 0.67 -18.44
C HIS A 243 10.39 1.06 -19.08
N ASN A 244 10.86 0.24 -20.00
CA ASN A 244 12.12 0.35 -20.72
C ASN A 244 11.84 0.63 -22.20
N GLN A 245 11.45 1.87 -22.48
CA GLN A 245 11.35 2.36 -23.84
C GLN A 245 12.75 2.58 -24.43
N PHE A 246 12.93 2.24 -25.71
CA PHE A 246 14.12 2.62 -26.48
C PHE A 246 14.15 4.15 -26.62
N LYS A 247 14.80 4.80 -25.67
CA LYS A 247 15.04 6.25 -25.67
C LYS A 247 16.53 6.50 -25.50
N VAL A 248 17.00 7.56 -26.14
CA VAL A 248 18.37 8.01 -25.95
C VAL A 248 18.42 8.87 -24.70
N THR A 249 19.28 8.55 -23.74
CA THR A 249 19.42 9.35 -22.52
C THR A 249 20.23 10.62 -22.79
N PRO A 250 20.02 11.71 -22.01
CA PRO A 250 20.82 12.92 -22.17
C PRO A 250 22.32 12.60 -22.10
N GLN A 251 23.09 13.08 -23.08
CA GLN A 251 24.54 12.86 -23.21
C GLN A 251 24.97 11.45 -23.63
N GLN A 252 24.05 10.53 -23.90
CA GLN A 252 24.40 9.24 -24.51
C GLN A 252 24.84 9.44 -25.97
N PRO A 253 25.92 8.77 -26.44
CA PRO A 253 26.32 8.84 -27.83
C PRO A 253 25.29 8.16 -28.73
N SER A 254 25.08 8.73 -29.93
CA SER A 254 24.21 8.15 -30.97
C SER A 254 25.05 7.64 -32.13
N THR A 255 24.75 6.43 -32.59
CA THR A 255 25.33 5.86 -33.82
C THR A 255 24.62 6.32 -35.08
N LEU A 256 23.46 6.99 -34.94
CA LEU A 256 22.65 7.45 -36.07
C LEU A 256 23.21 8.70 -36.75
N PHE A 257 23.85 9.58 -35.98
CA PHE A 257 24.35 10.87 -36.46
C PHE A 257 25.88 10.88 -36.53
N LYS A 258 26.44 11.50 -37.58
CA LYS A 258 27.89 11.54 -37.84
C LYS A 258 28.70 12.24 -36.74
N ASP A 259 28.08 13.14 -35.99
CA ASP A 259 28.70 13.89 -34.89
C ASP A 259 28.64 13.16 -33.55
N GLY A 260 28.04 11.97 -33.52
CA GLY A 260 27.90 11.13 -32.32
C GLY A 260 26.93 11.69 -31.28
N ARG A 261 26.26 12.82 -31.54
CA ARG A 261 25.40 13.49 -30.57
C ARG A 261 23.97 12.95 -30.65
N SER A 262 23.43 12.54 -29.51
CA SER A 262 22.01 12.22 -29.37
C SER A 262 21.12 13.46 -29.39
N MET A 263 21.56 14.53 -28.71
CA MET A 263 20.89 15.83 -28.70
C MET A 263 21.34 16.65 -29.89
N GLN A 264 20.46 16.80 -30.87
CA GLN A 264 20.70 17.62 -32.05
C GLN A 264 20.44 19.09 -31.74
N ARG A 265 21.23 19.97 -32.36
CA ARG A 265 20.93 21.41 -32.34
C ARG A 265 19.72 21.67 -33.24
N PRO A 266 18.92 22.73 -32.98
CA PRO A 266 17.95 23.20 -33.95
C PRO A 266 18.64 23.45 -35.30
N VAL A 267 17.92 23.24 -36.40
CA VAL A 267 18.42 23.55 -37.74
C VAL A 267 18.83 25.02 -37.81
N ASP A 268 19.93 25.33 -38.50
CA ASP A 268 20.39 26.71 -38.64
C ASP A 268 19.29 27.60 -39.21
N GLY A 269 19.09 28.78 -38.61
CA GLY A 269 17.99 29.70 -38.94
C GLY A 269 16.67 29.40 -38.24
N THR A 270 16.58 28.37 -37.38
CA THR A 270 15.37 28.11 -36.57
C THR A 270 15.12 29.26 -35.59
N VAL A 271 13.92 29.83 -35.65
CA VAL A 271 13.45 30.86 -34.73
C VAL A 271 12.55 30.23 -33.67
N ALA A 272 12.82 30.50 -32.39
CA ALA A 272 11.99 29.99 -31.29
C ALA A 272 10.56 30.57 -31.38
N ARG A 273 9.55 29.76 -31.06
CA ARG A 273 8.16 30.25 -31.06
C ARG A 273 8.00 31.43 -30.09
N GLY A 274 7.43 32.53 -30.57
CA GLY A 274 7.26 33.77 -29.81
C GLY A 274 8.52 34.66 -29.74
N PHE A 275 9.62 34.26 -30.38
CA PHE A 275 10.82 35.07 -30.50
C PHE A 275 10.87 35.75 -31.87
N MET A 276 10.95 37.07 -31.90
CA MET A 276 11.21 37.84 -33.11
C MET A 276 12.70 38.17 -33.16
N PRO A 277 13.48 37.63 -34.13
CA PRO A 277 14.90 37.93 -34.27
C PRO A 277 15.11 39.42 -34.48
N TYR A 278 16.22 39.93 -33.95
CA TYR A 278 16.63 41.29 -34.24
C TYR A 278 17.33 41.32 -35.60
N GLU A 279 16.69 41.95 -36.59
CA GLU A 279 17.13 41.91 -37.99
C GLU A 279 18.43 42.67 -38.25
N TYR A 280 18.84 43.58 -37.36
CA TYR A 280 19.97 44.48 -37.56
C TYR A 280 21.24 44.06 -36.80
N THR A 281 21.30 42.83 -36.28
CA THR A 281 22.53 42.32 -35.63
C THR A 281 23.69 42.31 -36.63
N GLY A 282 24.75 43.08 -36.33
CA GLY A 282 25.94 43.19 -37.19
C GLY A 282 25.80 44.11 -38.39
N MET A 283 24.67 44.82 -38.54
CA MET A 283 24.47 45.81 -39.61
C MET A 283 25.01 47.21 -39.23
N PRO A 284 25.32 48.08 -40.20
CA PRO A 284 25.74 49.46 -39.93
C PRO A 284 24.65 50.28 -39.21
N ASP A 285 25.08 51.18 -38.30
CA ASP A 285 24.19 52.07 -37.53
C ASP A 285 23.27 52.96 -38.39
N SER A 286 23.60 53.15 -39.68
CA SER A 286 22.77 53.89 -40.64
C SER A 286 21.42 53.21 -40.93
N LEU A 287 21.37 51.88 -40.94
CA LEU A 287 20.15 51.11 -41.20
C LEU A 287 19.25 51.02 -39.96
N VAL A 288 19.85 51.03 -38.77
CA VAL A 288 19.15 50.99 -37.47
C VAL A 288 18.25 52.21 -37.25
N LYS A 289 18.56 53.35 -37.88
CA LYS A 289 17.75 54.59 -37.80
C LYS A 289 16.34 54.43 -38.34
N LEU A 290 16.11 53.45 -39.22
CA LEU A 290 14.79 53.17 -39.82
C LEU A 290 13.86 52.41 -38.86
N LEU A 291 14.40 51.92 -37.74
CA LEU A 291 13.63 51.15 -36.77
C LEU A 291 12.83 52.10 -35.86
N SER A 292 11.51 52.08 -36.03
CA SER A 292 10.57 52.82 -35.19
C SER A 292 10.14 52.00 -33.98
N ASN A 293 9.86 52.67 -32.87
CA ASN A 293 9.33 52.03 -31.68
C ASN A 293 7.90 51.49 -31.94
N PRO A 294 7.65 50.17 -31.88
CA PRO A 294 6.33 49.59 -32.06
C PRO A 294 5.46 49.69 -30.79
N VAL A 295 6.05 50.00 -29.63
CA VAL A 295 5.33 50.13 -28.35
C VAL A 295 4.82 51.57 -28.22
N PRO A 296 3.49 51.80 -28.26
CA PRO A 296 2.95 53.14 -28.16
C PRO A 296 3.29 53.77 -26.82
N MET A 297 3.48 55.09 -26.80
CA MET A 297 3.71 55.85 -25.58
C MET A 297 2.41 55.95 -24.77
N SER A 298 2.19 54.99 -23.89
CA SER A 298 1.09 54.93 -22.92
C SER A 298 1.61 54.95 -21.48
N GLU A 299 0.76 55.30 -20.52
CA GLU A 299 1.08 55.22 -19.09
C GLU A 299 1.66 53.85 -18.72
N PHE A 300 1.01 52.77 -19.14
CA PHE A 300 1.50 51.40 -18.93
C PHE A 300 2.92 51.19 -19.50
N SER A 301 3.18 51.64 -20.74
CA SER A 301 4.51 51.49 -21.36
C SER A 301 5.59 52.28 -20.62
N ILE A 302 5.24 53.48 -20.11
CA ILE A 302 6.16 54.35 -19.39
C ILE A 302 6.47 53.77 -18.02
N GLU A 303 5.46 53.29 -17.28
CA GLU A 303 5.66 52.62 -15.99
C GLU A 303 6.47 51.33 -16.14
N ARG A 304 6.17 50.53 -17.16
CA ARG A 304 6.92 49.31 -17.46
C ARG A 304 8.37 49.66 -17.81
N GLY A 305 8.58 50.66 -18.67
CA GLY A 305 9.88 51.18 -19.04
C GLY A 305 10.68 51.69 -17.85
N LYS A 306 10.06 52.46 -16.96
CA LYS A 306 10.64 52.96 -15.69
C LYS A 306 11.13 51.82 -14.82
N LYS A 307 10.30 50.80 -14.61
CA LYS A 307 10.65 49.62 -13.80
C LYS A 307 11.87 48.89 -14.36
N GLN A 308 11.89 48.65 -15.67
CA GLN A 308 12.97 47.95 -16.34
C GLN A 308 14.25 48.80 -16.37
N PHE A 309 14.15 50.10 -16.66
CA PHE A 309 15.28 51.04 -16.62
C PHE A 309 15.90 51.11 -15.22
N ASN A 310 15.06 51.23 -14.17
CA ASN A 310 15.53 51.28 -12.79
C ASN A 310 16.23 49.99 -12.34
N THR A 311 15.93 48.86 -12.97
CA THR A 311 16.53 47.56 -12.64
C THR A 311 17.84 47.35 -13.40
N TYR A 312 17.84 47.60 -14.71
CA TYR A 312 18.96 47.21 -15.59
C TYR A 312 19.86 48.37 -16.03
N CYS A 313 19.33 49.58 -16.13
CA CYS A 313 20.03 50.73 -16.71
C CYS A 313 20.52 51.73 -15.66
N SER A 314 19.74 51.98 -14.60
CA SER A 314 20.10 52.90 -13.53
C SER A 314 21.40 52.55 -12.78
N PRO A 315 21.82 51.27 -12.63
CA PRO A 315 23.10 50.97 -11.99
C PRO A 315 24.32 51.54 -12.71
N CYS A 316 24.20 51.90 -13.99
CA CYS A 316 25.25 52.55 -14.78
C CYS A 316 24.88 54.00 -15.12
N HIS A 317 23.65 54.26 -15.56
CA HIS A 317 23.22 55.58 -16.06
C HIS A 317 22.60 56.49 -14.99
N GLY A 318 22.41 56.02 -13.75
CA GLY A 318 21.72 56.74 -12.69
C GLY A 318 20.20 56.70 -12.87
N TYR A 319 19.43 56.98 -11.82
CA TYR A 319 17.96 56.96 -11.89
C TYR A 319 17.38 58.02 -12.84
N PHE A 320 18.12 59.11 -13.04
CA PHE A 320 17.73 60.21 -13.92
C PHE A 320 18.45 60.19 -15.26
N GLY A 321 19.29 59.19 -15.57
CA GLY A 321 19.98 59.09 -16.86
C GLY A 321 21.20 60.01 -17.03
N GLN A 322 21.75 60.56 -15.95
CA GLN A 322 22.89 61.50 -15.98
C GLN A 322 24.25 60.83 -16.20
N GLY A 323 24.34 59.50 -16.08
CA GLY A 323 25.62 58.78 -16.14
C GLY A 323 26.41 58.81 -14.84
N ASP A 324 25.77 59.18 -13.72
CA ASP A 324 26.35 59.45 -12.41
C ASP A 324 26.04 58.38 -11.36
N SER A 325 25.95 57.11 -11.78
CA SER A 325 25.47 56.04 -10.89
C SER A 325 26.46 55.59 -9.81
N ARG A 326 25.99 54.73 -8.89
CA ARG A 326 26.77 54.05 -7.83
C ARG A 326 28.04 53.35 -8.35
N LEU A 327 28.06 52.91 -9.61
CA LEU A 327 29.22 52.24 -10.22
C LEU A 327 30.26 53.21 -10.81
N ASN A 328 30.08 54.52 -10.63
CA ASN A 328 31.02 55.55 -11.06
C ASN A 328 32.43 55.28 -10.50
N GLY A 329 33.41 55.19 -11.39
CA GLY A 329 34.82 54.93 -11.08
C GLY A 329 35.25 53.45 -11.08
N GLN A 330 34.32 52.49 -11.16
CA GLN A 330 34.66 51.06 -11.33
C GLN A 330 34.75 50.62 -12.80
N PHE A 331 34.04 51.33 -13.67
CA PHE A 331 34.06 51.18 -15.13
C PHE A 331 34.13 52.57 -15.79
N PRO A 332 34.50 52.69 -17.08
CA PRO A 332 34.35 53.94 -17.81
C PRO A 332 32.91 54.45 -17.71
N ASN A 333 32.73 55.67 -17.23
CA ASN A 333 31.40 56.23 -16.99
C ASN A 333 30.62 56.31 -18.30
N PRO A 334 29.36 55.84 -18.33
CA PRO A 334 28.54 55.97 -19.51
C PRO A 334 28.21 57.45 -19.77
N PRO A 335 27.98 57.84 -21.04
CA PRO A 335 27.56 59.20 -21.35
C PRO A 335 26.18 59.50 -20.75
N THR A 336 25.94 60.78 -20.45
CA THR A 336 24.59 61.26 -20.09
C THR A 336 23.61 61.02 -21.25
N LEU A 337 22.45 60.47 -20.90
CA LEU A 337 21.35 60.23 -21.84
C LEU A 337 20.65 61.55 -22.25
N HIS A 338 21.00 62.67 -21.62
CA HIS A 338 20.47 64.02 -21.91
C HIS A 338 21.29 64.81 -22.91
N SER A 339 22.47 64.32 -23.29
CA SER A 339 23.32 64.98 -24.28
C SER A 339 22.55 65.23 -25.59
N LYS A 340 22.81 66.36 -26.26
CA LYS A 340 22.17 66.70 -27.55
C LYS A 340 22.30 65.55 -28.56
N LYS A 341 23.48 64.92 -28.59
CA LYS A 341 23.76 63.76 -29.44
C LYS A 341 22.76 62.61 -29.22
N VAL A 342 22.49 62.21 -27.97
CA VAL A 342 21.59 61.10 -27.66
C VAL A 342 20.11 61.50 -27.78
N ARG A 343 19.78 62.77 -27.53
CA ARG A 343 18.43 63.31 -27.79
C ARG A 343 18.07 63.26 -29.27
N ASP A 344 19.03 63.60 -30.14
CA ASP A 344 18.86 63.61 -31.60
C ASP A 344 18.93 62.21 -32.25
N TRP A 345 19.23 61.15 -31.48
CA TRP A 345 19.19 59.79 -32.00
C TRP A 345 17.77 59.35 -32.32
N ALA A 346 17.61 58.46 -33.30
CA ALA A 346 16.34 57.76 -33.51
C ALA A 346 16.14 56.72 -32.39
N ASP A 347 14.89 56.39 -32.08
CA ASP A 347 14.54 55.39 -31.06
C ASP A 347 15.21 54.03 -31.33
N GLY A 348 15.32 53.65 -32.62
CA GLY A 348 16.04 52.47 -33.07
C GLY A 348 17.50 52.42 -32.64
N ASN A 349 18.21 53.56 -32.58
CA ASN A 349 19.60 53.60 -32.13
C ASN A 349 19.70 53.27 -30.64
N ILE A 350 18.82 53.83 -29.81
CA ILE A 350 18.77 53.55 -28.37
C ILE A 350 18.44 52.07 -28.14
N TYR A 351 17.46 51.54 -28.88
CA TYR A 351 17.10 50.12 -28.83
C TYR A 351 18.25 49.19 -29.27
N ASN A 352 19.00 49.56 -30.31
CA ASN A 352 20.15 48.78 -30.81
C ASN A 352 21.25 48.69 -29.77
N VAL A 353 21.58 49.79 -29.09
CA VAL A 353 22.60 49.79 -28.04
C VAL A 353 22.22 48.86 -26.89
N MET A 354 20.95 48.83 -26.48
CA MET A 354 20.48 47.86 -25.47
C MET A 354 20.51 46.42 -25.97
N THR A 355 20.27 46.21 -27.26
CA THR A 355 20.16 44.88 -27.86
C THR A 355 21.52 44.26 -28.17
N ASN A 356 22.44 45.00 -28.78
CA ASN A 356 23.75 44.50 -29.20
C ASN A 356 24.89 44.91 -28.25
N GLY A 357 24.67 45.87 -27.35
CA GLY A 357 25.73 46.51 -26.60
C GLY A 357 26.47 47.55 -27.44
N GLN A 358 27.30 48.37 -26.78
CA GLN A 358 28.18 49.33 -27.46
C GLN A 358 29.40 49.63 -26.58
N ASN A 359 30.60 49.55 -27.15
CA ASN A 359 31.86 49.71 -26.42
C ASN A 359 31.93 48.78 -25.20
N VAL A 360 31.98 49.35 -23.99
CA VAL A 360 32.01 48.62 -22.71
C VAL A 360 30.62 48.23 -22.21
N MET A 361 29.54 48.75 -22.82
CA MET A 361 28.17 48.40 -22.44
C MET A 361 27.81 47.00 -22.99
N PRO A 362 27.45 46.03 -22.13
CA PRO A 362 27.09 44.69 -22.58
C PRO A 362 25.73 44.66 -23.28
N SER A 363 25.49 43.59 -24.04
CA SER A 363 24.15 43.29 -24.56
C SER A 363 23.20 42.87 -23.43
N TYR A 364 21.98 43.42 -23.45
CA TYR A 364 20.88 43.02 -22.59
C TYR A 364 19.83 42.18 -23.33
N ALA A 365 20.19 41.62 -24.50
CA ALA A 365 19.28 40.88 -25.37
C ALA A 365 18.59 39.69 -24.66
N LYS A 366 19.31 39.04 -23.74
CA LYS A 366 18.88 37.84 -23.02
C LYS A 366 18.14 38.15 -21.71
N GLN A 367 18.41 39.31 -21.12
CA GLN A 367 17.89 39.69 -19.80
C GLN A 367 16.60 40.52 -19.90
N ILE A 368 16.44 41.31 -20.97
CA ILE A 368 15.31 42.20 -21.17
C ILE A 368 14.55 41.74 -22.42
N SER A 369 13.22 41.64 -22.36
CA SER A 369 12.42 41.26 -23.54
C SER A 369 12.46 42.35 -24.62
N ARG A 370 12.06 42.01 -25.86
CA ARG A 370 11.98 42.98 -26.97
C ARG A 370 11.09 44.17 -26.60
N ASP A 371 9.89 43.91 -26.10
CA ASP A 371 8.91 44.96 -25.82
C ASP A 371 9.32 45.78 -24.59
N ASP A 372 9.98 45.17 -23.61
CA ASP A 372 10.54 45.89 -22.46
C ASP A 372 11.69 46.83 -22.85
N ARG A 373 12.55 46.42 -23.80
CA ARG A 373 13.59 47.32 -24.35
C ARG A 373 12.95 48.52 -25.03
N TRP A 374 11.87 48.33 -25.78
CA TRP A 374 11.12 49.42 -26.39
C TRP A 374 10.41 50.33 -25.36
N ALA A 375 9.86 49.74 -24.30
CA ALA A 375 9.30 50.49 -23.18
C ALA A 375 10.37 51.33 -22.46
N ILE A 376 11.60 50.81 -22.31
CA ILE A 376 12.73 51.58 -21.79
C ILE A 376 13.03 52.79 -22.68
N VAL A 377 12.99 52.64 -24.02
CA VAL A 377 13.16 53.79 -24.94
C VAL A 377 12.12 54.87 -24.65
N ASN A 378 10.85 54.51 -24.48
CA ASN A 378 9.80 55.48 -24.10
C ASN A 378 10.13 56.18 -22.79
N TYR A 379 10.57 55.45 -21.77
CA TYR A 379 10.96 56.06 -20.50
C TYR A 379 12.19 56.97 -20.61
N ILE A 380 13.19 56.63 -21.42
CA ILE A 380 14.33 57.51 -21.71
C ILE A 380 13.86 58.81 -22.37
N ARG A 381 12.89 58.76 -23.29
CA ARG A 381 12.29 59.96 -23.87
C ARG A 381 11.56 60.82 -22.84
N VAL A 382 10.86 60.20 -21.89
CA VAL A 382 10.26 60.91 -20.76
C VAL A 382 11.31 61.60 -19.90
N LEU A 383 12.42 60.93 -19.57
CA LEU A 383 13.53 61.54 -18.81
C LEU A 383 14.11 62.75 -19.57
N GLN A 384 14.39 62.60 -20.86
CA GLN A 384 14.90 63.68 -21.71
C GLN A 384 13.94 64.87 -21.79
N ARG A 385 12.63 64.59 -21.87
CA ARG A 385 11.57 65.61 -21.91
C ARG A 385 11.40 66.33 -20.59
N ALA A 386 11.50 65.61 -19.47
CA ALA A 386 11.39 66.20 -18.13
C ALA A 386 12.52 67.20 -17.83
N GLU A 387 13.74 66.93 -18.31
CA GLU A 387 14.88 67.83 -18.14
C GLU A 387 14.94 68.95 -19.20
N ASN A 388 14.32 68.74 -20.36
CA ASN A 388 14.28 69.68 -21.48
C ASN A 388 12.83 69.93 -21.92
N ALA A 389 12.01 70.46 -21.01
CA ALA A 389 10.63 70.83 -21.32
C ALA A 389 10.61 71.91 -22.42
N LYS A 390 9.68 71.80 -23.35
CA LYS A 390 9.39 72.85 -24.33
C LYS A 390 8.22 73.69 -23.82
N ASP A 391 8.10 74.91 -24.33
CA ASP A 391 6.97 75.79 -24.00
C ASP A 391 5.61 75.14 -24.29
N THR A 392 5.54 74.21 -25.25
CA THR A 392 4.33 73.42 -25.56
C THR A 392 3.95 72.39 -24.49
N ASP A 393 4.80 72.11 -23.50
CA ASP A 393 4.48 71.23 -22.36
C ASP A 393 3.92 72.00 -21.16
N LEU A 394 3.97 73.34 -21.21
CA LEU A 394 3.34 74.18 -20.21
C LEU A 394 1.82 74.18 -20.46
N PRO A 395 0.99 74.10 -19.41
CA PRO A 395 -0.46 74.05 -19.53
C PRO A 395 -1.09 75.34 -20.08
#